data_AF-A0A668VDQ9-F1
#
_entry.id   AF-A0A668VDQ9-F1
#
_cell.length_a   1.000
_cell.length_b   1.000
_cell.length_c   1.000
_cell.angle_alpha   90.00
_cell.angle_beta   90.00
_cell.angle_gamma   90.00
#
_symmetry.space_group_name_H-M   'P 1'
#
loop_
_entity.id
_entity.type
_entity.pdbx_description
1 polymer ?
#
loop_
_entity_poly.entity_id
_entity_poly.type
_entity_poly.pdbx_seq_one_letter_code
_entity_poly.pdbx_strand_id
1 'polypeptide(L)'
;MDQTHKDNMHAITKSSILFLCICALTSVTSQEVTCSRPQDRALSSRQSWRWWLNKLGDTVRYTCRSGYRSTGGVTQATCTRDGWEPNPLCQEIPPCGTPPPLEDGDTKTAMKEHYSHNETIEYMCQSYYIMEGEPYKTCLYGEWTGHMRCLRPCIVNEDEMSQHNITLKSSSTKYLVHDEIIEFRCTRGLSTGTVAMRQRCNSGVLVLPTCRE
;
A
#
# COMPACT_ATOMS: atom_id res chain seq x y z
N MET A 1 30.38 -34.61 -81.04
CA MET A 1 29.24 -35.52 -80.83
C MET A 1 28.12 -34.69 -80.25
N ASP A 2 26.94 -34.50 -80.81
CA ASP A 2 26.41 -34.75 -82.14
C ASP A 2 25.02 -34.09 -82.15
N GLN A 3 24.55 -33.74 -83.34
CA GLN A 3 23.14 -33.57 -83.72
C GLN A 3 22.29 -32.38 -83.18
N THR A 4 22.30 -31.34 -84.02
CA THR A 4 21.14 -30.63 -84.59
C THR A 4 19.88 -31.49 -84.87
N HIS A 5 18.67 -30.97 -84.58
CA HIS A 5 17.52 -30.83 -85.52
C HIS A 5 16.34 -30.14 -84.78
N LYS A 6 15.97 -28.89 -85.09
CA LYS A 6 14.88 -28.47 -86.03
C LYS A 6 13.49 -28.98 -85.63
N ASP A 7 12.56 -28.05 -85.34
CA ASP A 7 11.30 -27.93 -86.09
C ASP A 7 10.53 -26.60 -85.84
N ASN A 8 10.42 -25.85 -86.94
CA ASN A 8 9.29 -25.06 -87.48
C ASN A 8 8.36 -24.16 -86.62
N MET A 9 8.68 -22.86 -86.69
CA MET A 9 7.91 -21.74 -87.26
C MET A 9 6.39 -21.91 -87.57
N HIS A 10 5.55 -21.12 -86.89
CA HIS A 10 4.31 -20.43 -87.34
C HIS A 10 3.79 -19.60 -86.12
N ALA A 11 3.41 -18.33 -86.10
CA ALA A 11 3.32 -17.23 -87.05
C ALA A 11 3.14 -15.91 -86.24
N ILE A 12 3.70 -14.80 -86.75
CA ILE A 12 3.09 -13.45 -86.91
C ILE A 12 2.13 -13.01 -85.77
N THR A 13 2.37 -11.98 -84.95
CA THR A 13 2.29 -10.54 -85.29
C THR A 13 2.75 -9.65 -84.11
N LYS A 14 3.24 -8.45 -84.45
CA LYS A 14 3.78 -7.33 -83.66
C LYS A 14 2.96 -6.91 -82.42
N SER A 15 3.63 -6.59 -81.29
CA SER A 15 3.32 -5.36 -80.53
C SER A 15 4.43 -4.98 -79.53
N SER A 16 4.88 -3.74 -79.63
CA SER A 16 5.94 -3.11 -78.85
C SER A 16 5.51 -2.88 -77.39
N ILE A 17 6.26 -3.38 -76.42
CA ILE A 17 6.19 -2.88 -75.03
C ILE A 17 7.62 -2.65 -74.54
N LEU A 18 8.05 -1.40 -74.68
CA LEU A 18 9.24 -0.86 -74.04
C LEU A 18 8.97 -0.90 -72.53
N PHE A 19 9.65 -1.78 -71.79
CA PHE A 19 9.58 -1.82 -70.32
C PHE A 19 10.25 -0.55 -69.77
N LEU A 20 9.46 0.51 -69.60
CA LEU A 20 9.82 1.62 -68.75
C LEU A 20 9.91 1.08 -67.32
N CYS A 21 11.13 0.99 -66.79
CA CYS A 21 11.36 0.76 -65.38
C CYS A 21 10.94 2.03 -64.63
N ILE A 22 9.63 2.20 -64.44
CA ILE A 22 9.07 3.26 -63.62
C ILE A 22 9.49 2.92 -62.20
N CYS A 23 10.51 3.62 -61.70
CA CYS A 23 10.76 3.71 -60.28
C CYS A 23 9.48 4.29 -59.68
N ALA A 24 8.61 3.43 -59.16
CA ALA A 24 7.47 3.86 -58.38
C ALA A 24 8.08 4.59 -57.18
N LEU A 25 8.11 5.91 -57.28
CA LEU A 25 8.28 6.81 -56.15
C LEU A 25 7.06 6.55 -55.26
N THR A 26 7.12 5.50 -54.45
CA THR A 26 6.21 5.34 -53.33
C THR A 26 6.53 6.52 -52.44
N SER A 27 5.72 7.57 -52.52
CA SER A 27 5.73 8.65 -51.57
C SER A 27 5.52 8.01 -50.20
N VAL A 28 6.59 7.88 -49.43
CA VAL A 28 6.50 7.54 -48.02
C VAL A 28 5.76 8.71 -47.39
N THR A 29 4.44 8.57 -47.26
CA THR A 29 3.62 9.54 -46.56
C THR A 29 3.93 9.37 -45.07
N SER A 30 4.87 10.16 -44.57
CA SER A 30 5.07 10.30 -43.12
C SER A 30 3.82 10.95 -42.55
N GLN A 31 2.86 10.13 -42.10
CA GLN A 31 1.74 10.63 -41.30
C GLN A 31 2.31 11.23 -40.02
N GLU A 32 2.00 12.49 -39.76
CA GLU A 32 2.34 13.15 -38.50
C GLU A 32 1.59 12.42 -37.37
N VAL A 33 2.33 11.90 -36.39
CA VAL A 33 1.71 11.24 -35.24
C VAL A 33 1.17 12.31 -34.31
N THR A 34 -0.15 12.27 -34.09
CA THR A 34 -0.86 13.17 -33.19
C THR A 34 -1.69 12.38 -32.19
N CYS A 35 -1.66 12.78 -30.92
CA CYS A 35 -2.45 12.13 -29.89
C CYS A 35 -3.78 12.87 -29.66
N SER A 36 -4.88 12.17 -29.95
CA SER A 36 -6.22 12.63 -29.62
C SER A 36 -6.42 12.72 -28.11
N ARG A 37 -7.40 13.50 -27.68
CA ARG A 37 -7.74 13.61 -26.27
C ARG A 37 -8.08 12.22 -25.68
N PRO A 38 -7.52 11.83 -24.52
CA PRO A 38 -7.83 10.56 -23.89
C PRO A 38 -9.33 10.47 -23.58
N GLN A 39 -9.97 9.37 -23.98
CA GLN A 39 -11.36 9.07 -23.63
C GLN A 39 -11.50 8.40 -22.24
N ASP A 40 -10.43 8.43 -21.44
CA ASP A 40 -10.38 7.79 -20.13
C ASP A 40 -11.39 8.45 -19.17
N ARG A 41 -12.36 7.65 -18.70
CA ARG A 41 -13.38 8.07 -17.75
C ARG A 41 -12.79 8.40 -16.38
N ALA A 42 -11.59 7.90 -16.06
CA ALA A 42 -10.90 8.12 -14.81
C ALA A 42 -10.20 9.48 -14.73
N LEU A 43 -10.14 10.27 -15.81
CA LEU A 43 -9.56 11.63 -15.79
C LEU A 43 -10.54 12.68 -15.23
N SER A 44 -10.05 13.56 -14.35
CA SER A 44 -10.87 14.62 -13.74
C SER A 44 -10.97 15.90 -14.59
N SER A 45 -9.93 16.27 -15.34
CA SER A 45 -9.97 17.42 -16.26
C SER A 45 -10.41 17.02 -17.66
N ARG A 46 -11.57 17.54 -18.06
CA ARG A 46 -12.12 17.43 -19.42
C ARG A 46 -11.75 18.63 -20.31
N GLN A 47 -10.81 19.53 -19.99
CA GLN A 47 -10.70 20.80 -20.75
C GLN A 47 -9.29 21.21 -21.20
N SER A 48 -8.22 20.54 -20.81
CA SER A 48 -6.84 20.91 -21.18
C SER A 48 -6.25 20.20 -22.41
N TRP A 49 -6.92 19.17 -22.93
CA TRP A 49 -6.39 18.30 -24.00
C TRP A 49 -6.96 18.70 -25.35
N ARG A 50 -6.19 19.45 -26.16
CA ARG A 50 -6.57 19.85 -27.52
C ARG A 50 -6.04 18.80 -28.51
N TRP A 51 -6.94 18.05 -29.16
CA TRP A 51 -6.63 16.92 -30.04
C TRP A 51 -5.81 17.28 -31.29
N TRP A 52 -5.71 18.57 -31.65
CA TRP A 52 -4.93 19.08 -32.78
C TRP A 52 -3.57 19.68 -32.39
N LEU A 53 -3.22 19.67 -31.10
CA LEU A 53 -2.01 20.33 -30.59
C LEU A 53 -0.93 19.38 -30.07
N ASN A 54 -1.25 18.10 -29.83
CA ASN A 54 -0.28 17.16 -29.25
C ASN A 54 0.33 16.29 -30.35
N LYS A 55 1.59 16.59 -30.68
CA LYS A 55 2.44 15.86 -31.60
C LYS A 55 3.28 14.83 -30.84
N LEU A 56 3.89 13.91 -31.57
CA LEU A 56 4.83 12.94 -31.02
C LEU A 56 5.89 13.63 -30.12
N GLY A 57 5.99 13.19 -28.87
CA GLY A 57 6.89 13.74 -27.86
C GLY A 57 6.29 14.80 -26.95
N ASP A 58 5.10 15.35 -27.27
CA ASP A 58 4.47 16.35 -26.43
C ASP A 58 4.01 15.77 -25.09
N THR A 59 4.18 16.55 -24.03
CA THR A 59 3.81 16.15 -22.67
C THR A 59 2.66 16.99 -22.12
N VAL A 60 1.65 16.35 -21.54
CA VAL A 60 0.49 17.03 -20.97
C VAL A 60 0.24 16.57 -19.55
N ARG A 61 -0.04 17.52 -18.64
CA ARG A 61 -0.43 17.21 -17.26
C ARG A 61 -1.85 16.66 -17.19
N TYR A 62 -2.03 15.63 -16.37
CA TYR A 62 -3.34 15.06 -16.05
C TYR A 62 -3.53 14.89 -14.55
N THR A 63 -4.80 14.71 -14.19
CA THR A 63 -5.26 14.41 -12.84
C THR A 63 -6.34 13.35 -12.92
N CYS A 64 -6.34 12.42 -11.96
CA CYS A 64 -7.34 11.37 -11.87
C CYS A 64 -8.56 11.83 -11.05
N ARG A 65 -9.68 11.15 -11.22
CA ARG A 65 -10.89 11.31 -10.41
C ARG A 65 -10.71 10.67 -9.05
N SER A 66 -11.61 11.00 -8.13
CA SER A 66 -11.72 10.27 -6.87
C SER A 66 -11.93 8.77 -7.14
N GLY A 67 -11.24 7.93 -6.37
CA GLY A 67 -11.19 6.47 -6.58
C GLY A 67 -10.12 6.00 -7.58
N TYR A 68 -9.37 6.90 -8.21
CA TYR A 68 -8.31 6.57 -9.15
C TYR A 68 -7.00 7.27 -8.78
N ARG A 69 -5.87 6.65 -9.13
CA ARG A 69 -4.52 7.21 -9.00
C ARG A 69 -3.79 7.17 -10.32
N SER A 70 -2.77 8.01 -10.47
CA SER A 70 -1.88 7.94 -11.61
C SER A 70 -1.17 6.59 -11.69
N THR A 71 -1.17 5.99 -12.86
CA THR A 71 -0.34 4.83 -13.19
C THR A 71 1.12 5.19 -12.98
N GLY A 72 1.87 4.37 -12.25
CA GLY A 72 3.27 4.64 -11.92
C GLY A 72 3.54 5.92 -11.10
N GLY A 73 2.50 6.58 -10.58
CA GLY A 73 2.64 7.84 -9.84
C GLY A 73 2.99 9.07 -10.69
N VAL A 74 2.95 8.97 -12.02
CA VAL A 74 3.28 10.08 -12.92
C VAL A 74 2.06 10.97 -13.20
N THR A 75 2.24 12.27 -13.28
CA THR A 75 1.15 13.24 -13.55
C THR A 75 1.26 13.88 -14.92
N GLN A 76 2.17 13.39 -15.75
CA GLN A 76 2.41 13.83 -17.12
C GLN A 76 2.25 12.65 -18.05
N ALA A 77 1.50 12.83 -19.12
CA ALA A 77 1.42 11.88 -20.21
C ALA A 77 2.28 12.35 -21.37
N THR A 78 2.97 11.44 -22.03
CA THR A 78 3.73 11.72 -23.25
C THR A 78 2.99 11.16 -24.45
N CYS A 79 2.89 11.93 -25.53
CA CYS A 79 2.35 11.45 -26.79
C CYS A 79 3.39 10.58 -27.49
N THR A 80 3.07 9.30 -27.65
CA THR A 80 3.89 8.30 -28.33
C THR A 80 3.22 7.85 -29.64
N ARG A 81 3.88 6.96 -30.39
CA ARG A 81 3.28 6.34 -31.57
C ARG A 81 2.08 5.44 -31.22
N ASP A 82 2.07 4.90 -29.99
CA ASP A 82 1.03 4.00 -29.48
C ASP A 82 -0.07 4.76 -28.72
N GLY A 83 0.00 6.09 -28.68
CA GLY A 83 -0.92 6.96 -27.95
C GLY A 83 -0.29 7.57 -26.69
N TRP A 84 -1.12 7.86 -25.69
CA TRP A 84 -0.64 8.48 -24.45
C TRP A 84 0.02 7.47 -23.53
N GLU A 85 1.22 7.78 -23.05
CA GLU A 85 1.94 6.99 -22.07
C GLU A 85 2.07 7.76 -20.74
N PRO A 86 1.75 7.16 -19.59
CA PRO A 86 1.36 5.75 -19.39
C PRO A 86 -0.04 5.42 -19.90
N ASN A 87 -0.27 4.15 -20.25
CA ASN A 87 -1.56 3.63 -20.66
C ASN A 87 -1.95 2.40 -19.80
N PRO A 88 -3.04 2.47 -18.99
CA PRO A 88 -3.92 3.62 -18.79
C PRO A 88 -3.22 4.76 -18.05
N LEU A 89 -3.75 5.98 -18.13
CA LEU A 89 -3.21 7.14 -17.41
C LEU A 89 -3.54 7.06 -15.92
N CYS A 90 -4.76 6.66 -15.63
CA CYS A 90 -5.28 6.49 -14.29
C CYS A 90 -5.67 5.02 -14.08
N GLN A 91 -5.30 4.48 -12.94
CA GLN A 91 -5.69 3.16 -12.47
C GLN A 91 -6.62 3.29 -11.27
N GLU A 92 -7.59 2.38 -11.17
CA GLU A 92 -8.49 2.32 -10.02
C GLU A 92 -7.69 2.05 -8.75
N ILE A 93 -8.06 2.70 -7.66
CA ILE A 93 -7.46 2.44 -6.35
C ILE A 93 -8.21 1.24 -5.76
N PRO A 94 -7.54 0.10 -5.53
CA PRO A 94 -8.20 -1.04 -4.93
C PRO A 94 -8.70 -0.68 -3.52
N PRO A 95 -9.91 -1.14 -3.14
CA PRO A 95 -10.37 -1.02 -1.77
C PRO A 95 -9.55 -1.96 -0.87
N CYS A 96 -9.50 -1.64 0.42
CA CYS A 96 -9.03 -2.61 1.41
C CYS A 96 -10.15 -3.58 1.73
N GLY A 97 -9.79 -4.83 2.03
CA GLY A 97 -10.72 -5.81 2.60
C GLY A 97 -10.94 -5.58 4.10
N THR A 98 -11.40 -6.63 4.78
CA THR A 98 -11.56 -6.63 6.24
C THR A 98 -10.27 -6.21 6.95
N PRO A 99 -10.34 -5.31 7.94
CA PRO A 99 -9.20 -4.91 8.75
C PRO A 99 -8.55 -6.11 9.46
N PRO A 100 -7.21 -6.12 9.63
CA PRO A 100 -6.55 -7.18 10.39
C PRO A 100 -6.96 -7.14 11.87
N PRO A 101 -7.03 -8.28 12.57
CA PRO A 101 -7.35 -8.31 14.00
C PRO A 101 -6.22 -7.66 14.83
N LEU A 102 -6.57 -7.17 16.02
CA LEU A 102 -5.64 -6.67 17.02
C LEU A 102 -5.59 -7.66 18.19
N GLU A 103 -4.39 -8.12 18.55
CA GLU A 103 -4.19 -8.97 19.73
C GLU A 103 -4.55 -8.19 21.01
N ASP A 104 -5.28 -8.84 21.91
CA ASP A 104 -5.84 -8.24 23.14
C ASP A 104 -6.65 -6.96 22.90
N GLY A 105 -7.30 -6.86 21.73
CA GLY A 105 -8.13 -5.74 21.36
C GLY A 105 -9.23 -6.10 20.35
N ASP A 106 -10.01 -5.10 19.99
CA ASP A 106 -11.05 -5.22 18.96
C ASP A 106 -11.27 -3.86 18.29
N THR A 107 -11.99 -3.86 17.19
CA THR A 107 -12.49 -2.67 16.50
C THR A 107 -13.56 -1.96 17.33
N LYS A 108 -13.55 -0.62 17.36
CA LYS A 108 -14.57 0.17 18.08
C LYS A 108 -15.93 0.17 17.39
N THR A 109 -15.93 -0.12 16.10
CA THR A 109 -17.11 -0.06 15.23
C THR A 109 -17.22 -1.33 14.41
N ALA A 110 -18.43 -1.62 13.93
CA ALA A 110 -18.64 -2.79 13.09
C ALA A 110 -17.78 -2.75 11.82
N MET A 111 -17.15 -3.88 11.50
CA MET A 111 -16.33 -4.02 10.31
C MET A 111 -17.19 -4.05 9.04
N LYS A 112 -16.73 -3.34 8.00
CA LYS A 112 -17.24 -3.45 6.63
C LYS A 112 -16.45 -4.53 5.88
N GLU A 113 -17.06 -5.11 4.85
CA GLU A 113 -16.32 -6.02 3.94
C GLU A 113 -15.25 -5.26 3.12
N HIS A 114 -15.55 -4.00 2.76
CA HIS A 114 -14.69 -3.18 1.93
C HIS A 114 -14.55 -1.77 2.50
N TYR A 115 -13.33 -1.24 2.44
CA TYR A 115 -13.00 0.13 2.84
C TYR A 115 -12.38 0.89 1.67
N SER A 116 -12.89 2.09 1.42
CA SER A 116 -12.36 2.97 0.38
C SER A 116 -11.02 3.56 0.81
N HIS A 117 -10.24 4.02 -0.17
CA HIS A 117 -8.99 4.72 0.10
C HIS A 117 -9.21 5.92 1.04
N ASN A 118 -8.29 6.07 2.01
CA ASN A 118 -8.32 7.04 3.12
C ASN A 118 -9.41 6.81 4.17
N GLU A 119 -10.22 5.76 4.06
CA GLU A 119 -11.06 5.37 5.20
C GLU A 119 -10.21 4.82 6.34
N THR A 120 -10.66 5.09 7.56
CA THR A 120 -10.01 4.67 8.80
C THR A 120 -10.93 3.81 9.63
N ILE A 121 -10.35 2.89 10.38
CA ILE A 121 -11.02 2.17 11.45
C ILE A 121 -10.26 2.37 12.76
N GLU A 122 -11.02 2.54 13.84
CA GLU A 122 -10.48 2.73 15.18
C GLU A 122 -10.52 1.41 15.95
N TYR A 123 -9.45 1.11 16.67
CA TYR A 123 -9.33 -0.03 17.56
C TYR A 123 -9.38 0.40 19.03
N MET A 124 -9.67 -0.56 19.89
CA MET A 124 -9.53 -0.46 21.33
C MET A 124 -8.85 -1.71 21.89
N CYS A 125 -8.16 -1.55 23.01
CA CYS A 125 -7.66 -2.68 23.78
C CYS A 125 -8.74 -3.22 24.72
N GLN A 126 -8.59 -4.47 25.14
CA GLN A 126 -9.38 -5.08 26.21
C GLN A 126 -9.24 -4.31 27.53
N SER A 127 -10.13 -4.58 28.47
CA SER A 127 -10.10 -3.93 29.78
C SER A 127 -8.73 -4.08 30.46
N TYR A 128 -8.24 -2.98 31.05
CA TYR A 128 -6.94 -2.86 31.73
C TYR A 128 -5.69 -2.89 30.83
N TYR A 129 -5.83 -3.19 29.55
CA TYR A 129 -4.75 -3.03 28.58
C TYR A 129 -4.64 -1.58 28.15
N ILE A 130 -3.41 -1.14 27.87
CA ILE A 130 -3.12 0.21 27.38
C ILE A 130 -2.66 0.14 25.94
N MET A 131 -3.18 1.02 25.09
CA MET A 131 -2.76 1.08 23.71
C MET A 131 -1.40 1.77 23.57
N GLU A 132 -0.49 1.13 22.84
CA GLU A 132 0.73 1.75 22.34
C GLU A 132 0.59 2.06 20.84
N GLY A 133 0.84 3.31 20.47
CA GLY A 133 0.66 3.81 19.10
C GLY A 133 -0.69 4.49 18.89
N GLU A 134 -0.97 4.86 17.64
CA GLU A 134 -2.22 5.49 17.24
C GLU A 134 -3.34 4.43 17.10
N PRO A 135 -4.58 4.69 17.56
CA PRO A 135 -5.67 3.73 17.55
C PRO A 135 -6.27 3.47 16.17
N TYR A 136 -5.64 3.95 15.10
CA TYR A 136 -6.24 3.97 13.77
C TYR A 136 -5.44 3.13 12.78
N LYS A 137 -6.16 2.34 11.98
CA LYS A 137 -5.63 1.84 10.70
C LYS A 137 -6.29 2.59 9.54
N THR A 138 -5.50 2.93 8.54
CA THR A 138 -5.92 3.70 7.36
C THR A 138 -5.74 2.86 6.10
N CYS A 139 -6.78 2.79 5.27
CA CYS A 139 -6.73 2.12 3.99
C CYS A 139 -6.00 2.95 2.93
N LEU A 140 -4.78 2.55 2.57
CA LEU A 140 -3.98 3.21 1.54
C LEU A 140 -3.71 2.26 0.39
N TYR A 141 -4.25 2.58 -0.78
CA TYR A 141 -4.02 1.84 -2.02
C TYR A 141 -4.29 0.32 -1.93
N GLY A 142 -5.33 -0.07 -1.20
CA GLY A 142 -5.71 -1.48 -0.99
C GLY A 142 -5.00 -2.15 0.19
N GLU A 143 -4.13 -1.44 0.90
CA GLU A 143 -3.38 -1.97 2.04
C GLU A 143 -3.71 -1.21 3.33
N TRP A 144 -3.80 -1.95 4.44
CA TRP A 144 -3.99 -1.38 5.75
C TRP A 144 -2.66 -0.87 6.31
N THR A 145 -2.62 0.41 6.62
CA THR A 145 -1.47 1.08 7.26
C THR A 145 -1.82 1.51 8.68
N GLY A 146 -0.80 1.70 9.52
CA GLY A 146 -0.97 1.99 10.95
C GLY A 146 -0.56 0.79 11.82
N HIS A 147 0.20 1.09 12.88
CA HIS A 147 0.75 0.09 13.79
C HIS A 147 0.41 0.45 15.23
N MET A 148 -0.18 -0.51 15.93
CA MET A 148 -0.55 -0.40 17.33
C MET A 148 -0.45 -1.77 18.00
N ARG A 149 -0.30 -1.78 19.32
CA ARG A 149 -0.39 -3.00 20.14
C ARG A 149 -0.98 -2.69 21.50
N CYS A 150 -1.54 -3.71 22.12
CA CYS A 150 -2.08 -3.61 23.48
C CYS A 150 -1.02 -4.06 24.49
N LEU A 151 -0.71 -3.18 25.44
CA LEU A 151 0.24 -3.42 26.51
C LEU A 151 -0.49 -4.09 27.67
N ARG A 152 -0.01 -5.28 28.03
CA ARG A 152 -0.61 -6.11 29.08
C ARG A 152 -0.55 -5.42 30.45
N PRO A 153 -1.62 -5.50 31.25
CA PRO A 153 -1.57 -5.12 32.66
C PRO A 153 -0.71 -6.11 33.45
N CYS A 154 -0.16 -5.67 34.56
CA CYS A 154 0.50 -6.55 35.51
C CYS A 154 -0.49 -6.98 36.59
N ILE A 155 -0.38 -8.25 37.00
CA ILE A 155 -1.22 -8.83 38.04
C ILE A 155 -0.33 -9.12 39.23
N VAL A 156 -0.73 -8.65 40.41
CA VAL A 156 -0.03 -8.92 41.67
C VAL A 156 -0.75 -10.08 42.37
N ASN A 157 -0.03 -11.19 42.56
CA ASN A 157 -0.54 -12.35 43.28
C ASN A 157 -0.11 -12.33 44.75
N GLU A 158 -1.04 -12.60 45.66
CA GLU A 158 -0.81 -12.65 47.11
C GLU A 158 0.15 -13.78 47.50
N ASP A 159 0.10 -14.92 46.79
CA ASP A 159 0.98 -16.06 47.05
C ASP A 159 2.45 -15.73 46.70
N GLU A 160 2.68 -15.08 45.57
CA GLU A 160 4.02 -14.66 45.14
C GLU A 160 4.60 -13.60 46.09
N MET A 161 3.78 -12.65 46.53
CA MET A 161 4.18 -11.66 47.53
C MET A 161 4.58 -12.32 48.86
N SER A 162 3.82 -13.33 49.29
CA SER A 162 4.08 -14.05 50.54
C SER A 162 5.41 -14.81 50.48
N GLN A 163 5.72 -15.45 49.35
CA GLN A 163 7.01 -16.10 49.12
C GLN A 163 8.20 -15.11 49.17
N HIS A 164 7.95 -13.86 48.79
CA HIS A 164 8.95 -12.80 48.76
C HIS A 164 9.04 -11.98 50.08
N ASN A 165 8.21 -12.33 51.08
CA ASN A 165 8.08 -11.62 52.36
C ASN A 165 7.75 -10.13 52.23
N ILE A 166 6.88 -9.78 51.27
CA ILE A 166 6.48 -8.40 50.97
C ILE A 166 4.97 -8.20 51.11
N THR A 167 4.56 -6.97 51.39
CA THR A 167 3.16 -6.53 51.44
C THR A 167 3.00 -5.23 50.65
N LEU A 168 1.78 -4.94 50.20
CA LEU A 168 1.48 -3.64 49.57
C LEU A 168 1.50 -2.53 50.62
N LYS A 169 2.07 -1.38 50.26
CA LYS A 169 2.06 -0.19 51.12
C LYS A 169 0.70 0.53 51.10
N SER A 170 -0.07 0.39 50.02
CA SER A 170 -1.40 1.00 49.81
C SER A 170 -2.43 -0.07 49.44
N SER A 171 -3.72 0.25 49.54
CA SER A 171 -4.85 -0.58 49.07
C SER A 171 -5.00 -0.53 47.55
N SER A 172 -3.91 -0.67 46.81
CA SER A 172 -3.91 -0.66 45.35
C SER A 172 -4.64 -1.89 44.79
N THR A 173 -5.22 -1.73 43.61
CA THR A 173 -5.88 -2.81 42.86
C THR A 173 -4.90 -3.94 42.53
N LYS A 174 -5.39 -5.18 42.44
CA LYS A 174 -4.58 -6.34 42.03
C LYS A 174 -4.08 -6.26 40.58
N TYR A 175 -4.72 -5.40 39.78
CA TYR A 175 -4.37 -5.10 38.40
C TYR A 175 -3.72 -3.73 38.33
N LEU A 176 -2.56 -3.69 37.69
CA LEU A 176 -1.80 -2.47 37.41
C LEU A 176 -1.79 -2.25 35.91
N VAL A 177 -2.22 -1.07 35.46
CA VAL A 177 -2.08 -0.72 34.04
C VAL A 177 -0.60 -0.54 33.70
N HIS A 178 -0.25 -0.61 32.41
CA HIS A 178 1.12 -0.35 31.99
C HIS A 178 1.60 1.02 32.47
N ASP A 179 2.88 1.12 32.85
CA ASP A 179 3.54 2.29 33.43
C ASP A 179 3.04 2.73 34.81
N GLU A 180 2.03 2.05 35.38
CA GLU A 180 1.66 2.25 36.77
C GLU A 180 2.77 1.77 37.71
N ILE A 181 2.95 2.52 38.81
CA ILE A 181 3.97 2.24 39.81
C ILE A 181 3.30 1.78 41.10
N ILE A 182 3.72 0.63 41.59
CA ILE A 182 3.31 0.07 42.87
C ILE A 182 4.47 0.12 43.87
N GLU A 183 4.14 0.28 45.15
CA GLU A 183 5.11 0.31 46.23
C GLU A 183 4.85 -0.82 47.24
N PHE A 184 5.87 -1.64 47.42
CA PHE A 184 5.90 -2.74 48.39
C PHE A 184 6.59 -2.31 49.69
N ARG A 185 6.40 -3.09 50.75
CA ARG A 185 7.15 -3.00 52.00
C ARG A 185 7.41 -4.40 52.55
N CYS A 186 8.50 -4.55 53.29
CA CYS A 186 8.79 -5.82 53.94
C CYS A 186 7.76 -6.17 55.02
N THR A 187 7.50 -7.46 55.19
CA THR A 187 6.90 -7.97 56.42
C THR A 187 7.86 -7.71 57.60
N ARG A 188 7.29 -7.58 58.81
CA ARG A 188 7.97 -7.01 59.98
C ARG A 188 9.35 -7.63 60.25
N GLY A 189 10.33 -6.78 60.53
CA GLY A 189 11.66 -7.19 60.99
C GLY A 189 12.65 -7.58 59.88
N LEU A 190 12.24 -7.54 58.61
CA LEU A 190 13.11 -7.89 57.49
C LEU A 190 13.73 -6.66 56.83
N SER A 191 14.95 -6.84 56.34
CA SER A 191 15.71 -5.84 55.59
C SER A 191 15.40 -5.91 54.10
N THR A 192 15.46 -4.75 53.46
CA THR A 192 15.23 -4.60 52.01
C THR A 192 16.32 -5.35 51.23
N GLY A 193 15.93 -6.17 50.25
CA GLY A 193 16.87 -6.78 49.32
C GLY A 193 17.46 -5.80 48.30
N THR A 194 18.05 -6.34 47.24
CA THR A 194 18.71 -5.55 46.18
C THR A 194 17.74 -4.88 45.21
N VAL A 195 16.55 -5.46 45.04
CA VAL A 195 15.50 -4.95 44.15
C VAL A 195 14.72 -3.85 44.89
N ALA A 196 14.52 -2.71 44.21
CA ALA A 196 13.82 -1.57 44.78
C ALA A 196 12.38 -1.92 45.19
N MET A 197 11.87 -1.30 46.25
CA MET A 197 10.49 -1.55 46.71
C MET A 197 9.43 -0.89 45.82
N ARG A 198 9.83 0.07 44.97
CA ARG A 198 8.96 0.71 43.98
C ARG A 198 9.18 0.05 42.63
N GLN A 199 8.11 -0.51 42.07
CA GLN A 199 8.14 -1.29 40.84
C GLN A 199 7.16 -0.71 39.84
N ARG A 200 7.56 -0.72 38.57
CA ARG A 200 6.76 -0.24 37.45
C ARG A 200 6.26 -1.44 36.65
N CYS A 201 4.98 -1.43 36.30
CA CYS A 201 4.43 -2.43 35.40
C CYS A 201 4.94 -2.23 33.97
N ASN A 202 5.66 -3.23 33.43
CA ASN A 202 6.16 -3.20 32.06
C ASN A 202 5.50 -4.32 31.22
N SER A 203 4.37 -4.01 30.58
CA SER A 203 3.64 -4.91 29.65
C SER A 203 3.45 -6.34 30.19
N GLY A 204 2.85 -6.44 31.37
CA GLY A 204 2.61 -7.71 32.07
C GLY A 204 3.80 -8.24 32.87
N VAL A 205 4.95 -7.57 32.83
CA VAL A 205 6.13 -7.91 33.64
C VAL A 205 6.23 -6.97 34.83
N LEU A 206 6.13 -7.53 36.03
CA LEU A 206 6.37 -6.84 37.29
C LEU A 206 7.44 -7.59 38.08
N VAL A 207 8.56 -6.91 38.37
CA VAL A 207 9.66 -7.52 39.10
C VAL A 207 9.41 -7.39 40.60
N LEU A 208 9.06 -8.48 41.27
CA LEU A 208 8.80 -8.43 42.71
C LEU A 208 10.10 -8.26 43.51
N PRO A 209 10.16 -7.32 44.47
CA PRO A 209 11.28 -7.23 45.40
C PRO A 209 11.29 -8.40 46.37
N THR A 210 12.38 -8.58 47.11
CA THR A 210 12.51 -9.61 48.16
C THR A 210 12.99 -8.99 49.45
N CYS A 211 12.49 -9.46 50.58
CA CYS A 211 13.00 -9.09 51.91
C CYS A 211 13.75 -10.26 52.54
N ARG A 212 14.84 -9.96 53.25
CA ARG A 212 15.73 -10.94 53.88
C ARG A 212 15.94 -10.58 55.35
N GLU A 213 16.29 -11.56 56.17
CA GLU A 213 16.70 -11.33 57.57
C GLU A 213 17.97 -10.46 57.64
#